data_AF-A0A7C1WBM7-F1
#
_entry.id   AF-A0A7C1WBM7-F1
#
_cell.length_a   1.000
_cell.length_b   1.000
_cell.length_c   1.000
_cell.angle_alpha   90.00
_cell.angle_beta   90.00
_cell.angle_gamma   90.00
#
_symmetry.space_group_name_H-M   'P 1'
#
loop_
_entity.id
_entity.type
_entity.pdbx_description
1 polymer ?
#
loop_
_entity_poly.entity_id
_entity_poly.type
_entity_poly.pdbx_seq_one_letter_code
_entity_poly.pdbx_strand_id
1 'polypeptide(L)'
;MNSEPAKKRITKSDLNQLAKSLYGEEASCEHVRSGNRGWYLHKGAEKTFIGANATEAFKYLQSQESVTETPASAASATPSTEAAAPVTSATEAVTPVTPVAETVASATPSVATAALVTAEDDPDRLPVPPEEVLEILLDKFPKTFFRDPEKIRPIQKYIHKKIRRLLDYKYTKNEISVALALYTQTTEYCQKLVLGGQRTDLEGNPCGEVSKQHQEDAKVRLAGEKPMRPAKKKIPKTPSPQLPPPALDQLVFGKMDMSVKINELPADSKTLRNGWEEFLIKTERHLVKIVVRPRTWKKLQKAAKEYPLWVANIRGKMGPRMKDGFELLTPTIQIFEKKPKEPVISDQ
;
A
#
# COMPACT_ATOMS: atom_id res chain seq x y z
N MET A 1 -12.95 -14.32 -45.96
CA MET A 1 -12.36 -12.96 -46.00
C MET A 1 -12.20 -12.46 -44.58
N ASN A 2 -11.27 -11.53 -44.35
CA ASN A 2 -11.08 -10.74 -43.11
C ASN A 2 -11.01 -11.53 -41.79
N SER A 3 -9.87 -12.16 -41.54
CA SER A 3 -9.39 -12.35 -40.16
C SER A 3 -8.95 -11.00 -39.59
N GLU A 4 -9.59 -10.50 -38.55
CA GLU A 4 -9.11 -9.29 -37.87
C GLU A 4 -7.70 -9.51 -37.29
N PRO A 5 -6.75 -8.58 -37.49
CA PRO A 5 -5.44 -8.68 -36.86
C PRO A 5 -5.59 -8.46 -35.34
N ALA A 6 -5.26 -9.48 -34.56
CA ALA A 6 -5.30 -9.42 -33.11
C ALA A 6 -4.52 -8.19 -32.59
N LYS A 7 -5.20 -7.31 -31.84
CA LYS A 7 -4.65 -6.05 -31.34
C LYS A 7 -3.46 -6.31 -30.40
N LYS A 8 -2.24 -6.31 -30.95
CA LYS A 8 -0.99 -6.51 -30.21
C LYS A 8 -0.93 -5.51 -29.05
N ARG A 9 -0.78 -6.02 -27.84
CA ARG A 9 -0.76 -5.22 -26.60
C ARG A 9 0.57 -4.49 -26.49
N ILE A 10 0.59 -3.22 -26.89
CA ILE A 10 1.76 -2.34 -26.81
C ILE A 10 2.33 -2.33 -25.38
N THR A 11 3.63 -2.57 -25.27
CA THR A 11 4.40 -2.68 -24.02
C THR A 11 5.37 -1.51 -23.85
N LYS A 12 6.01 -1.42 -22.67
CA LYS A 12 7.12 -0.48 -22.46
C LYS A 12 8.32 -0.77 -23.38
N SER A 13 8.52 -2.03 -23.79
CA SER A 13 9.64 -2.43 -24.65
C SER A 13 9.48 -1.85 -26.06
N ASP A 14 8.29 -1.97 -26.63
CA ASP A 14 8.00 -1.51 -28.00
C ASP A 14 8.12 0.02 -28.10
N LEU A 15 7.61 0.74 -27.09
CA LEU A 15 7.77 2.19 -26.97
C LEU A 15 9.24 2.61 -26.83
N ASN A 16 10.03 1.89 -26.02
CA ASN A 16 11.47 2.14 -25.90
C ASN A 16 12.24 1.85 -27.20
N GLN A 17 11.84 0.85 -27.98
CA GLN A 17 12.46 0.53 -29.26
C GLN A 17 12.21 1.63 -30.29
N LEU A 18 10.96 2.10 -30.44
CA LEU A 18 10.66 3.25 -31.30
C LEU A 18 11.37 4.53 -30.82
N ALA A 19 11.36 4.82 -29.52
CA ALA A 19 12.06 5.97 -28.98
C ALA A 19 13.57 5.97 -29.32
N LYS A 20 14.23 4.80 -29.22
CA LYS A 20 15.66 4.65 -29.57
C LYS A 20 15.92 4.72 -31.08
N SER A 21 14.99 4.21 -31.90
CA SER A 21 15.05 4.33 -33.38
C SER A 21 15.08 5.81 -33.80
N LEU A 22 14.22 6.63 -33.16
CA LEU A 22 14.00 8.03 -33.54
C LEU A 22 15.01 9.01 -32.93
N TYR A 23 15.51 8.73 -31.72
CA TYR A 23 16.26 9.72 -30.92
C TYR A 23 17.53 9.15 -30.27
N GLY A 24 18.02 7.99 -30.72
CA GLY A 24 19.27 7.39 -30.27
C GLY A 24 19.18 6.62 -28.94
N GLU A 25 20.27 5.97 -28.53
CA GLU A 25 20.25 5.00 -27.44
C GLU A 25 19.89 5.59 -26.06
N GLU A 26 20.06 6.89 -25.84
CA GLU A 26 19.69 7.59 -24.61
C GLU A 26 18.17 7.79 -24.46
N ALA A 27 17.41 7.63 -25.54
CA ALA A 27 15.97 7.84 -25.53
C ALA A 27 15.22 6.72 -24.79
N SER A 28 14.22 7.09 -23.98
CA SER A 28 13.39 6.11 -23.27
C SER A 28 11.99 6.64 -22.95
N CYS A 29 11.01 5.73 -22.86
CA CYS A 29 9.64 6.05 -22.49
C CYS A 29 9.34 5.63 -21.05
N GLU A 30 8.68 6.49 -20.27
CA GLU A 30 8.26 6.19 -18.90
C GLU A 30 6.81 6.60 -18.64
N HIS A 31 6.08 5.76 -17.90
CA HIS A 31 4.72 6.04 -17.45
C HIS A 31 4.71 6.60 -16.02
N VAL A 32 4.42 7.90 -15.88
CA VAL A 32 4.28 8.59 -14.59
C VAL A 32 2.92 8.27 -13.96
N ARG A 33 2.94 7.85 -12.68
CA ARG A 33 1.74 7.45 -11.91
C ARG A 33 1.22 8.51 -10.92
N SER A 34 1.92 9.64 -10.77
CA SER A 34 1.67 10.67 -9.75
C SER A 34 1.86 12.07 -10.31
N GLY A 35 0.96 13.00 -10.01
CA GLY A 35 0.90 14.30 -10.69
C GLY A 35 0.21 14.18 -12.05
N ASN A 36 0.78 14.79 -13.10
CA ASN A 36 0.30 14.60 -14.46
C ASN A 36 0.57 13.16 -14.92
N ARG A 37 -0.48 12.34 -14.90
CA ARG A 37 -0.43 10.91 -15.25
C ARG A 37 -0.27 10.71 -16.76
N GLY A 38 0.48 9.69 -17.14
CA GLY A 38 0.61 9.25 -18.54
C GLY A 38 2.06 8.94 -18.93
N TRP A 39 2.27 8.80 -20.24
CA TRP A 39 3.54 8.49 -20.85
C TRP A 39 4.34 9.74 -21.21
N TYR A 40 5.63 9.66 -20.94
CA TYR A 40 6.63 10.66 -21.26
C TYR A 40 7.78 10.03 -22.03
N LEU A 41 8.28 10.74 -23.03
CA LEU A 41 9.56 10.49 -23.68
C LEU A 41 10.63 11.28 -22.93
N HIS A 42 11.75 10.62 -22.62
CA HIS A 42 12.97 11.26 -22.14
C HIS A 42 14.02 11.22 -23.26
N LYS A 43 14.72 12.35 -23.47
CA LYS A 43 15.86 12.50 -24.39
C LYS A 43 17.01 13.11 -23.59
N GLY A 44 17.89 12.25 -23.05
CA GLY A 44 18.88 12.70 -22.06
C GLY A 44 18.19 13.36 -20.86
N ALA A 45 18.40 14.68 -20.69
CA ALA A 45 17.77 15.47 -19.63
C ALA A 45 16.37 16.04 -19.96
N GLU A 46 15.97 16.07 -21.24
CA GLU A 46 14.67 16.61 -21.65
C GLU A 46 13.54 15.59 -21.45
N LYS A 47 12.34 16.05 -21.03
CA LYS A 47 11.17 15.19 -20.78
C LYS A 47 9.88 15.76 -21.42
N THR A 48 9.43 15.12 -22.49
CA THR A 48 8.23 15.50 -23.26
C THR A 48 7.04 14.58 -22.94
N PHE A 49 5.81 15.10 -22.84
CA PHE A 49 4.60 14.27 -22.70
C PHE A 49 4.17 13.72 -24.07
N ILE A 50 3.84 12.42 -24.14
CA ILE A 50 3.51 11.73 -25.42
C ILE A 50 2.15 11.02 -25.44
N GLY A 51 1.41 10.97 -24.33
CA GLY A 51 0.04 10.40 -24.33
C GLY A 51 -0.44 9.95 -22.94
N ALA A 52 -1.76 9.85 -22.75
CA ALA A 52 -2.35 9.37 -21.49
C ALA A 52 -2.31 7.84 -21.37
N ASN A 53 -2.21 7.11 -22.49
CA ASN A 53 -2.07 5.65 -22.54
C ASN A 53 -1.00 5.19 -23.55
N ALA A 54 -0.66 3.89 -23.53
CA ALA A 54 0.42 3.34 -24.35
C ALA A 54 0.14 3.39 -25.86
N THR A 55 -1.14 3.37 -26.26
CA THR A 55 -1.55 3.42 -27.67
C THR A 55 -1.41 4.84 -28.24
N GLU A 56 -1.70 5.87 -27.45
CA GLU A 56 -1.42 7.26 -27.80
C GLU A 56 0.09 7.52 -27.90
N ALA A 57 0.86 7.06 -26.91
CA ALA A 57 2.33 7.16 -26.91
C ALA A 57 2.97 6.51 -28.15
N PHE A 58 2.45 5.35 -28.58
CA PHE A 58 2.92 4.63 -29.76
C PHE A 58 2.60 5.40 -31.05
N LYS A 59 1.36 5.87 -31.20
CA LYS A 59 0.94 6.71 -32.34
C LYS A 59 1.74 8.02 -32.43
N TYR A 60 2.05 8.63 -31.28
CA TYR A 60 2.89 9.83 -31.24
C TYR A 60 4.27 9.54 -31.84
N LEU A 61 4.97 8.49 -31.36
CA LEU A 61 6.28 8.11 -31.90
C LEU A 61 6.22 7.78 -33.40
N GLN A 62 5.25 6.98 -33.85
CA GLN A 62 5.09 6.68 -35.29
C GLN A 62 4.84 7.94 -36.14
N SER A 63 4.15 8.95 -35.62
CA SER A 63 3.95 10.22 -36.34
C SER A 63 5.23 11.04 -36.49
N GLN A 64 6.25 10.81 -35.64
CA GLN A 64 7.57 11.43 -35.75
C GLN A 64 8.47 10.65 -36.73
N GLU A 65 8.33 9.33 -36.78
CA GLU A 65 9.01 8.43 -37.72
C GLU A 65 8.75 8.83 -39.18
N SER A 66 7.50 9.14 -39.51
CA SER A 66 7.09 9.63 -40.83
C SER A 66 7.55 11.05 -41.19
N VAL A 67 8.29 11.75 -40.31
CA VAL A 67 8.86 13.09 -40.57
C VAL A 67 10.38 13.03 -40.80
N THR A 68 11.04 11.96 -40.37
CA THR A 68 12.51 11.83 -40.45
C THR A 68 13.05 11.25 -41.77
N GLU A 69 12.21 10.67 -42.63
CA GLU A 69 12.62 10.19 -43.96
C GLU A 69 12.59 11.30 -45.02
N THR A 70 13.53 12.24 -44.96
CA THR A 70 13.84 13.16 -46.09
C THR A 70 15.31 13.57 -46.06
N PRO A 71 16.14 13.13 -47.03
CA PRO A 71 17.57 13.41 -47.03
C PRO A 71 17.95 14.66 -47.85
N ALA A 72 18.67 15.62 -47.27
CA ALA A 72 19.77 16.36 -47.94
C ALA A 72 20.51 17.38 -47.05
N SER A 73 21.84 17.38 -47.18
CA SER A 73 22.74 18.56 -47.21
C SER A 73 23.20 19.30 -45.94
N ALA A 74 24.53 19.52 -45.91
CA ALA A 74 25.25 20.71 -45.43
C ALA A 74 25.37 21.07 -43.93
N ALA A 75 26.50 20.64 -43.36
CA ALA A 75 27.64 21.49 -42.98
C ALA A 75 27.66 22.34 -41.67
N SER A 76 28.68 22.03 -40.86
CA SER A 76 29.67 22.96 -40.25
C SER A 76 29.52 23.51 -38.81
N ALA A 77 30.72 23.65 -38.20
CA ALA A 77 31.15 24.60 -37.16
C ALA A 77 30.76 24.39 -35.68
N THR A 78 31.64 23.67 -34.97
CA THR A 78 32.16 24.08 -33.64
C THR A 78 32.88 25.46 -33.73
N PRO A 79 32.96 26.25 -32.64
CA PRO A 79 34.06 26.09 -31.67
C PRO A 79 33.74 26.38 -30.19
N SER A 80 34.75 26.10 -29.35
CA SER A 80 34.83 26.23 -27.88
C SER A 80 35.01 27.67 -27.36
N THR A 81 34.83 27.88 -26.03
CA THR A 81 35.47 28.87 -25.11
C THR A 81 34.70 28.84 -23.77
N GLU A 82 35.22 29.04 -22.55
CA GLU A 82 36.50 28.73 -21.88
C GLU A 82 36.23 28.89 -20.34
N ALA A 83 37.25 28.73 -19.48
CA ALA A 83 37.41 29.05 -18.04
C ALA A 83 36.27 29.78 -17.26
N ALA A 84 36.07 29.58 -15.95
CA ALA A 84 37.08 29.35 -14.91
C ALA A 84 36.51 28.77 -13.60
N ALA A 85 37.38 28.16 -12.79
CA ALA A 85 37.22 28.04 -11.32
C ALA A 85 37.91 29.27 -10.64
N PRO A 86 37.95 29.47 -9.29
CA PRO A 86 38.62 28.53 -8.36
C PRO A 86 38.20 28.58 -6.85
N VAL A 87 38.91 27.76 -6.02
CA VAL A 87 39.23 27.90 -4.56
C VAL A 87 38.10 27.98 -3.49
N THR A 88 38.22 27.55 -2.21
CA THR A 88 39.27 26.79 -1.44
C THR A 88 38.72 26.23 -0.10
N SER A 89 39.38 25.19 0.46
CA SER A 89 39.71 24.93 1.89
C SER A 89 38.58 24.89 2.98
N ALA A 90 38.37 23.79 3.74
CA ALA A 90 39.14 23.31 4.93
C ALA A 90 38.39 23.63 6.26
N THR A 91 38.51 22.94 7.42
CA THR A 91 39.12 21.66 7.86
C THR A 91 38.63 21.29 9.29
N GLU A 92 38.68 20.00 9.69
CA GLU A 92 38.53 19.43 11.08
C GLU A 92 37.19 19.62 11.84
N ALA A 93 36.52 18.57 12.36
CA ALA A 93 36.72 17.78 13.62
C ALA A 93 36.18 18.51 14.89
N VAL A 94 35.64 17.89 15.96
CA VAL A 94 35.99 16.67 16.72
C VAL A 94 34.75 16.07 17.46
N THR A 95 34.75 14.77 17.76
CA THR A 95 33.79 14.02 18.64
C THR A 95 34.34 13.86 20.08
N PRO A 96 33.57 13.70 21.19
CA PRO A 96 32.54 12.65 21.44
C PRO A 96 31.25 13.24 22.10
N VAL A 97 30.33 12.63 22.87
CA VAL A 97 30.24 11.42 23.75
C VAL A 97 28.86 10.70 23.64
N THR A 98 28.55 9.76 24.56
CA THR A 98 27.43 8.79 24.48
C THR A 98 26.73 8.59 25.87
N PRO A 99 25.85 7.59 26.19
CA PRO A 99 24.51 7.91 26.71
C PRO A 99 24.06 7.20 28.03
N VAL A 100 22.83 7.49 28.47
CA VAL A 100 21.95 6.72 29.40
C VAL A 100 20.51 6.91 28.84
N ALA A 101 19.68 5.91 28.50
CA ALA A 101 18.97 4.87 29.30
C ALA A 101 18.02 5.50 30.36
N GLU A 102 16.80 5.01 30.67
CA GLU A 102 16.11 3.70 30.57
C GLU A 102 14.59 3.84 30.25
N THR A 103 13.87 2.84 29.68
CA THR A 103 13.05 1.74 30.34
C THR A 103 11.97 2.27 31.31
N VAL A 104 10.69 1.83 31.38
CA VAL A 104 9.90 0.60 31.02
C VAL A 104 8.64 1.01 30.16
N ALA A 105 7.53 0.31 29.86
CA ALA A 105 6.85 -1.02 30.04
C ALA A 105 5.90 -1.23 28.81
N SER A 106 5.40 -2.39 28.35
CA SER A 106 4.91 -3.70 28.88
C SER A 106 3.41 -3.78 29.21
N ALA A 107 2.61 -4.42 28.33
CA ALA A 107 1.32 -5.08 28.62
C ALA A 107 0.80 -5.94 27.43
N THR A 108 0.37 -7.18 27.70
CA THR A 108 -0.39 -8.09 26.78
C THR A 108 -1.27 -9.01 27.63
N PRO A 109 -2.51 -9.38 27.20
CA PRO A 109 -2.78 -10.65 26.49
C PRO A 109 -3.71 -10.45 25.26
N SER A 110 -3.88 -11.32 24.26
CA SER A 110 -3.83 -12.79 24.11
C SER A 110 -5.13 -13.55 24.48
N VAL A 111 -6.00 -13.76 23.47
CA VAL A 111 -6.96 -14.88 23.34
C VAL A 111 -7.02 -15.27 21.85
N ALA A 112 -7.33 -16.53 21.52
CA ALA A 112 -7.27 -17.09 20.15
C ALA A 112 -8.64 -17.50 19.57
N THR A 113 -8.60 -18.17 18.42
CA THR A 113 -9.68 -18.96 17.76
C THR A 113 -10.54 -18.24 16.71
N ALA A 114 -10.99 -19.02 15.72
CA ALA A 114 -11.80 -18.67 14.54
C ALA A 114 -11.12 -17.77 13.48
N ALA A 115 -10.39 -18.42 12.54
CA ALA A 115 -9.94 -17.80 11.30
C ALA A 115 -11.13 -17.56 10.33
N LEU A 116 -11.91 -16.52 10.61
CA LEU A 116 -13.06 -16.13 9.81
C LEU A 116 -12.58 -15.28 8.62
N VAL A 117 -12.76 -15.79 7.39
CA VAL A 117 -12.35 -15.10 6.15
C VAL A 117 -13.06 -13.76 6.06
N THR A 118 -12.33 -12.70 6.39
CA THR A 118 -12.89 -11.36 6.58
C THR A 118 -12.97 -10.66 5.22
N ALA A 119 -14.15 -10.17 4.85
CA ALA A 119 -14.44 -9.59 3.53
C ALA A 119 -13.72 -8.25 3.21
N GLU A 120 -12.60 -7.94 3.87
CA GLU A 120 -11.79 -6.73 3.67
C GLU A 120 -10.41 -7.02 3.07
N ASP A 121 -10.03 -8.29 2.85
CA ASP A 121 -8.72 -8.74 2.33
C ASP A 121 -8.77 -9.45 0.96
N ASP A 122 -9.94 -9.53 0.31
CA ASP A 122 -10.14 -10.29 -0.94
C ASP A 122 -10.22 -9.33 -2.16
N PRO A 123 -9.15 -9.19 -2.98
CA PRO A 123 -9.04 -8.11 -3.96
C PRO A 123 -9.85 -8.32 -5.24
N ASP A 124 -10.18 -9.56 -5.59
CA ASP A 124 -10.92 -9.93 -6.81
C ASP A 124 -12.44 -10.06 -6.57
N ARG A 125 -12.93 -9.82 -5.35
CA ARG A 125 -14.35 -9.90 -5.03
C ARG A 125 -15.14 -8.79 -5.74
N LEU A 126 -16.08 -9.20 -6.59
CA LEU A 126 -17.06 -8.30 -7.20
C LEU A 126 -17.93 -7.63 -6.13
N PRO A 127 -18.19 -6.31 -6.24
CA PRO A 127 -19.02 -5.59 -5.28
C PRO A 127 -20.48 -6.04 -5.39
N VAL A 128 -21.07 -6.48 -4.28
CA VAL A 128 -22.46 -6.97 -4.26
C VAL A 128 -23.41 -5.78 -4.50
N PRO A 129 -24.43 -5.91 -5.37
CA PRO A 129 -25.40 -4.85 -5.59
C PRO A 129 -26.12 -4.47 -4.28
N PRO A 130 -26.32 -3.17 -3.99
CA PRO A 130 -26.82 -2.72 -2.69
C PRO A 130 -28.30 -3.07 -2.45
N GLU A 131 -29.01 -3.50 -3.50
CA GLU A 131 -30.38 -3.99 -3.45
C GLU A 131 -30.44 -5.43 -2.92
N GLU A 132 -29.60 -6.34 -3.43
CA GLU A 132 -29.42 -7.70 -2.89
C GLU A 132 -29.03 -7.67 -1.40
N VAL A 133 -28.10 -6.78 -1.04
CA VAL A 133 -27.70 -6.58 0.37
C VAL A 133 -28.87 -6.04 1.21
N LEU A 134 -29.81 -5.28 0.64
CA LEU A 134 -31.01 -4.82 1.34
C LEU A 134 -32.06 -5.94 1.49
N GLU A 135 -32.23 -6.80 0.50
CA GLU A 135 -33.15 -7.95 0.60
C GLU A 135 -32.67 -8.98 1.64
N ILE A 136 -31.36 -9.25 1.69
CA ILE A 136 -30.73 -10.06 2.75
C ILE A 136 -30.90 -9.43 4.14
N LEU A 137 -31.07 -8.11 4.25
CA LEU A 137 -31.39 -7.44 5.53
C LEU A 137 -32.88 -7.50 5.88
N LEU A 138 -33.78 -7.48 4.89
CA LEU A 138 -35.22 -7.70 5.09
C LEU A 138 -35.48 -9.12 5.61
N ASP A 139 -34.92 -10.14 4.94
CA ASP A 139 -35.13 -11.55 5.28
C ASP A 139 -34.54 -11.92 6.66
N LYS A 140 -33.35 -11.39 7.00
CA LYS A 140 -32.68 -11.69 8.27
C LYS A 140 -33.17 -10.87 9.46
N PHE A 141 -33.74 -9.69 9.23
CA PHE A 141 -34.17 -8.78 10.30
C PHE A 141 -35.61 -8.24 10.09
N PRO A 142 -36.62 -9.12 9.90
CA PRO A 142 -38.01 -8.74 9.59
C PRO A 142 -38.74 -8.01 10.74
N LYS A 143 -38.09 -7.85 11.89
CA LYS A 143 -38.57 -7.02 13.02
C LYS A 143 -38.11 -5.55 12.94
N THR A 144 -37.20 -5.23 12.02
CA THR A 144 -36.50 -3.93 11.94
C THR A 144 -36.59 -3.31 10.56
N PHE A 145 -36.45 -4.15 9.53
CA PHE A 145 -36.65 -3.78 8.13
C PHE A 145 -37.96 -4.40 7.68
N PHE A 146 -38.84 -3.57 7.11
CA PHE A 146 -40.15 -3.98 6.64
C PHE A 146 -40.28 -3.67 5.15
N ARG A 147 -40.92 -4.57 4.39
CA ARG A 147 -41.32 -4.28 3.00
C ARG A 147 -42.59 -3.43 2.94
N ASP A 148 -43.41 -3.45 3.99
CA ASP A 148 -44.67 -2.72 4.08
C ASP A 148 -44.46 -1.25 4.52
N PRO A 149 -44.87 -0.25 3.71
CA PRO A 149 -44.69 1.19 4.01
C PRO A 149 -45.16 1.61 5.40
N GLU A 150 -46.30 1.07 5.83
CA GLU A 150 -46.94 1.44 7.09
C GLU A 150 -46.19 0.92 8.32
N LYS A 151 -45.44 -0.17 8.18
CA LYS A 151 -44.71 -0.83 9.29
C LYS A 151 -43.29 -0.30 9.45
N ILE A 152 -42.76 0.45 8.47
CA ILE A 152 -41.45 1.09 8.54
C ILE A 152 -41.34 1.96 9.82
N ARG A 153 -40.23 1.78 10.55
CA ARG A 153 -39.89 2.51 11.77
C ARG A 153 -38.49 3.14 11.66
N PRO A 154 -38.21 4.27 12.32
CA PRO A 154 -36.86 4.84 12.40
C PRO A 154 -35.87 3.83 12.99
N ILE A 155 -34.73 3.58 12.33
CA ILE A 155 -33.76 2.57 12.82
C ILE A 155 -32.75 3.15 13.83
N GLN A 156 -32.15 2.28 14.66
CA GLN A 156 -31.10 2.64 15.62
C GLN A 156 -29.91 3.32 14.92
N LYS A 157 -29.31 4.34 15.55
CA LYS A 157 -28.05 4.94 15.08
C LYS A 157 -26.92 3.90 15.14
N TYR A 158 -26.01 3.94 14.16
CA TYR A 158 -24.86 3.01 14.04
C TYR A 158 -25.18 1.51 13.93
N ILE A 159 -26.43 1.14 13.60
CA ILE A 159 -26.88 -0.26 13.48
C ILE A 159 -26.03 -1.12 12.54
N HIS A 160 -25.36 -0.52 11.54
CA HIS A 160 -24.39 -1.17 10.66
C HIS A 160 -23.28 -1.94 11.42
N LYS A 161 -22.91 -1.52 12.64
CA LYS A 161 -21.93 -2.24 13.47
C LYS A 161 -22.50 -3.56 14.00
N LYS A 162 -23.74 -3.55 14.51
CA LYS A 162 -24.45 -4.77 14.94
C LYS A 162 -24.67 -5.70 13.74
N ILE A 163 -25.14 -5.16 12.61
CA ILE A 163 -25.36 -5.89 11.35
C ILE A 163 -24.08 -6.58 10.88
N ARG A 164 -22.94 -5.87 10.77
CA ARG A 164 -21.68 -6.49 10.30
C ARG A 164 -21.24 -7.65 11.20
N ARG A 165 -21.49 -7.58 12.52
CA ARG A 165 -21.21 -8.69 13.45
C ARG A 165 -22.15 -9.88 13.24
N LEU A 166 -23.44 -9.66 13.04
CA LEU A 166 -24.45 -10.72 12.84
C LEU A 166 -24.50 -11.30 11.41
N LEU A 167 -23.79 -10.68 10.47
CA LEU A 167 -23.54 -11.20 9.13
C LEU A 167 -22.11 -11.78 8.99
N ASP A 168 -21.50 -12.21 10.09
CA ASP A 168 -20.17 -12.85 10.15
C ASP A 168 -19.09 -12.05 9.40
N TYR A 169 -19.17 -10.71 9.38
CA TYR A 169 -18.27 -9.83 8.64
C TYR A 169 -18.20 -10.08 7.12
N LYS A 170 -19.13 -10.87 6.55
CA LYS A 170 -19.23 -11.28 5.12
C LYS A 170 -19.48 -10.13 4.15
N TYR A 171 -19.89 -8.97 4.65
CA TYR A 171 -20.03 -7.74 3.87
C TYR A 171 -19.17 -6.64 4.48
N THR A 172 -18.60 -5.79 3.62
CA THR A 172 -17.85 -4.62 4.04
C THR A 172 -18.75 -3.59 4.72
N LYS A 173 -18.12 -2.71 5.50
CA LYS A 173 -18.81 -1.54 6.07
C LYS A 173 -19.43 -0.64 5.00
N ASN A 174 -18.88 -0.62 3.78
CA ASN A 174 -19.38 0.23 2.69
C ASN A 174 -20.65 -0.34 2.06
N GLU A 175 -20.68 -1.63 1.70
CA GLU A 175 -21.87 -2.29 1.11
C GLU A 175 -23.09 -2.14 2.03
N ILE A 176 -22.95 -2.52 3.31
CA ILE A 176 -24.00 -2.38 4.32
C ILE A 176 -24.46 -0.91 4.45
N SER A 177 -23.52 0.05 4.39
CA SER A 177 -23.84 1.47 4.49
C SER A 177 -24.58 2.02 3.25
N VAL A 178 -24.39 1.42 2.06
CA VAL A 178 -25.15 1.81 0.85
C VAL A 178 -26.53 1.16 0.83
N ALA A 179 -26.67 -0.10 1.24
CA ALA A 179 -27.97 -0.77 1.40
C ALA A 179 -28.86 -0.07 2.45
N LEU A 180 -28.29 0.27 3.62
CA LEU A 180 -28.97 1.09 4.62
C LEU A 180 -29.27 2.51 4.11
N ALA A 181 -28.43 3.08 3.26
CA ALA A 181 -28.73 4.37 2.64
C ALA A 181 -29.94 4.28 1.71
N LEU A 182 -30.11 3.22 0.91
CA LEU A 182 -31.33 3.01 0.10
C LEU A 182 -32.58 2.97 0.97
N TYR A 183 -32.62 2.11 2.00
CA TYR A 183 -33.78 1.97 2.88
C TYR A 183 -34.13 3.28 3.63
N THR A 184 -33.12 3.98 4.15
CA THR A 184 -33.32 5.25 4.87
C THR A 184 -33.56 6.47 3.96
N GLN A 185 -33.56 6.27 2.64
CA GLN A 185 -33.82 7.28 1.61
C GLN A 185 -35.19 7.11 0.93
N THR A 186 -36.02 6.16 1.36
CA THR A 186 -37.41 6.06 0.89
C THR A 186 -38.27 7.20 1.45
N THR A 187 -39.23 7.67 0.67
CA THR A 187 -40.21 8.70 1.07
C THR A 187 -40.93 8.30 2.36
N GLU A 188 -41.30 7.02 2.45
CA GLU A 188 -42.00 6.41 3.59
C GLU A 188 -41.15 6.46 4.87
N TYR A 189 -39.88 6.04 4.79
CA TYR A 189 -38.97 6.14 5.92
C TYR A 189 -38.78 7.59 6.37
N CYS A 190 -38.67 8.53 5.41
CA CYS A 190 -38.60 9.96 5.74
C CYS A 190 -39.90 10.47 6.40
N GLN A 191 -41.09 10.07 5.93
CA GLN A 191 -42.38 10.43 6.57
C GLN A 191 -42.45 9.91 8.02
N LYS A 192 -42.08 8.64 8.25
CA LYS A 192 -42.01 8.06 9.60
C LYS A 192 -40.97 8.79 10.48
N LEU A 193 -39.84 9.22 9.90
CA LEU A 193 -38.82 10.01 10.59
C LEU A 193 -39.28 11.45 10.91
N VAL A 194 -40.20 12.01 10.13
CA VAL A 194 -40.86 13.31 10.40
C VAL A 194 -41.88 13.21 11.54
N LEU A 195 -42.64 12.11 11.63
CA LEU A 195 -43.53 11.81 12.77
C LEU A 195 -42.74 11.59 14.07
N GLY A 196 -41.48 11.18 13.96
CA GLY A 196 -40.54 11.08 15.09
C GLY A 196 -40.69 9.78 15.88
N GLY A 197 -40.84 9.89 17.20
CA GLY A 197 -40.98 8.75 18.10
C GLY A 197 -39.68 7.98 18.39
N GLN A 198 -39.85 6.72 18.81
CA GLN A 198 -38.76 5.83 19.22
C GLN A 198 -38.15 5.09 18.03
N ARG A 199 -36.84 4.87 18.07
CA ARG A 199 -36.09 4.09 17.08
C ARG A 199 -36.15 2.61 17.41
N THR A 200 -36.10 1.75 16.39
CA THR A 200 -36.09 0.29 16.54
C THR A 200 -34.69 -0.28 16.29
N ASP A 201 -34.27 -1.25 17.10
CA ASP A 201 -33.04 -2.01 16.89
C ASP A 201 -33.27 -3.37 16.21
N LEU A 202 -32.20 -4.14 15.99
CA LEU A 202 -32.25 -5.41 15.23
C LEU A 202 -33.16 -6.51 15.81
N GLU A 203 -33.54 -6.39 17.08
CA GLU A 203 -34.38 -7.38 17.77
C GLU A 203 -35.86 -6.97 17.78
N GLY A 204 -36.17 -5.75 17.33
CA GLY A 204 -37.48 -5.12 17.39
C GLY A 204 -37.68 -4.18 18.59
N ASN A 205 -36.65 -3.99 19.43
CA ASN A 205 -36.77 -3.25 20.69
C ASN A 205 -36.67 -1.72 20.47
N PRO A 206 -37.36 -0.91 21.30
CA PRO A 206 -37.19 0.54 21.28
C PRO A 206 -35.81 0.95 21.83
N CYS A 207 -35.05 1.72 21.06
CA CYS A 207 -33.66 2.06 21.34
C CYS A 207 -33.33 3.54 21.05
N GLY A 208 -33.82 4.41 21.94
CA GLY A 208 -33.63 5.86 21.87
C GLY A 208 -34.51 6.56 20.84
N GLU A 209 -34.52 7.90 20.84
CA GLU A 209 -35.53 8.69 20.13
C GLU A 209 -35.03 9.37 18.83
N VAL A 210 -35.97 9.82 18.02
CA VAL A 210 -35.72 10.69 16.86
C VAL A 210 -35.62 12.15 17.31
N SER A 211 -34.42 12.56 17.73
CA SER A 211 -34.06 13.96 18.00
C SER A 211 -34.51 14.92 16.88
N LYS A 212 -35.10 16.07 17.28
CA LYS A 212 -35.76 17.09 16.43
C LYS A 212 -35.01 17.44 15.13
N GLN A 213 -33.69 17.63 15.22
CA GLN A 213 -32.84 17.93 14.07
C GLN A 213 -32.96 16.90 12.93
N HIS A 214 -33.22 15.61 13.24
CA HIS A 214 -33.42 14.56 12.22
C HIS A 214 -34.82 14.60 11.61
N GLN A 215 -35.82 15.13 12.33
CA GLN A 215 -37.18 15.33 11.85
C GLN A 215 -37.22 16.51 10.88
N GLU A 216 -36.60 17.64 11.25
CA GLU A 216 -36.43 18.82 10.39
C GLU A 216 -35.69 18.47 9.10
N ASP A 217 -34.55 17.79 9.22
CA ASP A 217 -33.75 17.37 8.07
C ASP A 217 -34.47 16.29 7.22
N ALA A 218 -35.47 15.58 7.75
CA ALA A 218 -36.37 14.72 6.99
C ALA A 218 -37.49 15.50 6.27
N LYS A 219 -38.09 16.53 6.91
CA LYS A 219 -39.06 17.44 6.26
C LYS A 219 -38.44 18.10 5.01
N VAL A 220 -37.21 18.60 5.15
CA VAL A 220 -36.46 19.25 4.06
C VAL A 220 -36.10 18.27 2.92
N ARG A 221 -35.95 16.97 3.19
CA ARG A 221 -35.79 15.95 2.14
C ARG A 221 -37.10 15.63 1.43
N LEU A 222 -38.22 15.55 2.16
CA LEU A 222 -39.55 15.34 1.58
C LEU A 222 -40.01 16.54 0.72
N ALA A 223 -39.61 17.76 1.09
CA ALA A 223 -39.83 18.98 0.31
C ALA A 223 -38.95 19.08 -0.95
N GLY A 224 -38.02 18.15 -1.18
CA GLY A 224 -37.12 18.15 -2.33
C GLY A 224 -35.95 19.15 -2.27
N GLU A 225 -35.95 20.07 -1.30
CA GLU A 225 -34.96 21.16 -1.14
C GLU A 225 -33.51 20.67 -0.95
N LYS A 226 -33.32 19.47 -0.41
CA LYS A 226 -32.02 18.79 -0.30
C LYS A 226 -32.04 17.50 -1.12
N PRO A 227 -31.08 17.27 -2.04
CA PRO A 227 -31.02 16.02 -2.79
C PRO A 227 -30.84 14.83 -1.83
N MET A 228 -31.63 13.77 -2.04
CA MET A 228 -31.75 12.61 -1.15
C MET A 228 -30.39 11.95 -0.83
N ARG A 229 -29.46 12.00 -1.80
CA ARG A 229 -28.02 11.94 -1.56
C ARG A 229 -27.43 13.32 -1.83
N PRO A 230 -26.96 14.07 -0.81
CA PRO A 230 -25.86 14.98 -1.09
C PRO A 230 -24.73 14.10 -1.63
N ALA A 231 -24.28 14.37 -2.86
CA ALA A 231 -23.09 13.72 -3.38
C ALA A 231 -21.99 13.86 -2.32
N LYS A 232 -21.22 12.79 -2.07
CA LYS A 232 -20.05 12.87 -1.18
C LYS A 232 -19.08 13.86 -1.80
N LYS A 233 -19.26 15.16 -1.49
CA LYS A 233 -18.22 16.17 -1.60
C LYS A 233 -17.05 15.52 -0.86
N LYS A 234 -16.03 15.13 -1.62
CA LYS A 234 -14.72 14.88 -1.04
C LYS A 234 -14.41 16.20 -0.37
N ILE A 235 -14.59 16.29 0.94
CA ILE A 235 -14.01 17.36 1.72
C ILE A 235 -12.55 17.30 1.31
N PRO A 236 -12.01 18.27 0.56
CA PRO A 236 -10.59 18.25 0.24
C PRO A 236 -9.94 18.15 1.61
N LYS A 237 -9.09 17.14 1.83
CA LYS A 237 -8.41 17.01 3.13
C LYS A 237 -7.64 18.31 3.28
N THR A 238 -8.18 19.26 4.05
CA THR A 238 -7.50 20.52 4.35
C THR A 238 -6.16 20.09 4.90
N PRO A 239 -5.04 20.38 4.23
CA PRO A 239 -3.76 19.84 4.65
C PRO A 239 -3.52 20.37 6.05
N SER A 240 -3.62 19.47 7.03
CA SER A 240 -3.34 19.75 8.44
C SER A 240 -1.98 20.43 8.46
N PRO A 241 -1.85 21.70 8.92
CA PRO A 241 -0.74 22.57 8.59
C PRO A 241 0.60 21.84 8.66
N GLN A 242 1.13 21.51 7.48
CA GLN A 242 2.36 20.75 7.40
C GLN A 242 3.47 21.72 7.78
N LEU A 243 3.97 21.57 9.01
CA LEU A 243 5.20 22.22 9.43
C LEU A 243 6.25 21.94 8.35
N PRO A 244 7.01 22.95 7.91
CA PRO A 244 8.02 22.75 6.88
C PRO A 244 8.97 21.64 7.34
N PRO A 245 9.42 20.75 6.43
CA PRO A 245 10.43 19.76 6.79
C PRO A 245 11.66 20.49 7.36
N PRO A 246 12.28 19.97 8.44
CA PRO A 246 13.43 20.62 9.06
C PRO A 246 14.55 20.84 8.04
N ALA A 247 15.23 21.98 8.14
CA ALA A 247 16.36 22.31 7.27
C ALA A 247 17.44 21.22 7.37
N LEU A 248 18.12 20.91 6.26
CA LEU A 248 19.11 19.82 6.21
C LEU A 248 20.21 19.98 7.28
N ASP A 249 20.57 21.21 7.61
CA ASP A 249 21.58 21.56 8.62
C ASP A 249 21.14 21.25 10.07
N GLN A 250 19.85 20.95 10.28
CA GLN A 250 19.25 20.53 11.55
C GLN A 250 19.07 19.00 11.64
N LEU A 251 19.37 18.23 10.58
CA LEU A 251 19.20 16.78 10.58
C LEU A 251 20.39 16.09 11.29
N VAL A 252 20.09 15.32 12.33
CA VAL A 252 21.08 14.46 13.00
C VAL A 252 21.34 13.22 12.14
N PHE A 253 22.57 13.08 11.64
CA PHE A 253 22.99 11.93 10.83
C PHE A 253 23.14 10.65 11.66
N GLY A 254 22.08 9.83 11.68
CA GLY A 254 22.08 8.51 12.33
C GLY A 254 22.82 7.43 11.53
N LYS A 255 23.33 6.42 12.25
CA LYS A 255 23.84 5.16 11.66
C LYS A 255 22.76 4.08 11.84
N MET A 256 22.39 3.40 10.74
CA MET A 256 21.41 2.32 10.76
C MET A 256 22.08 0.96 10.52
N ASP A 257 22.00 0.09 11.51
CA ASP A 257 22.35 -1.34 11.41
C ASP A 257 21.08 -2.18 11.49
N MET A 258 21.03 -3.27 10.72
CA MET A 258 19.91 -4.20 10.65
C MET A 258 20.31 -5.54 11.28
N SER A 259 19.34 -6.25 11.87
CA SER A 259 19.54 -7.59 12.43
C SER A 259 18.57 -8.60 11.80
N VAL A 260 19.11 -9.67 11.22
CA VAL A 260 18.36 -10.81 10.69
C VAL A 260 18.68 -12.04 11.55
N LYS A 261 17.67 -12.85 11.89
CA LYS A 261 17.83 -14.04 12.74
C LYS A 261 17.44 -15.29 11.97
N ILE A 262 18.22 -16.36 12.11
CA ILE A 262 17.96 -17.69 11.54
C ILE A 262 18.19 -18.78 12.59
N ASN A 263 17.43 -19.86 12.50
CA ASN A 263 17.51 -21.07 13.32
C ASN A 263 17.99 -22.31 12.53
N GLU A 264 18.18 -22.16 11.23
CA GLU A 264 18.54 -23.21 10.26
C GLU A 264 19.65 -22.71 9.33
N LEU A 265 20.36 -23.64 8.69
CA LEU A 265 21.37 -23.30 7.68
C LEU A 265 20.71 -22.94 6.34
N PRO A 266 21.09 -21.84 5.69
CA PRO A 266 20.68 -21.53 4.32
C PRO A 266 21.15 -22.65 3.36
N ALA A 267 20.21 -23.38 2.78
CA ALA A 267 20.48 -24.48 1.85
C ALA A 267 20.87 -24.00 0.43
N ASP A 268 20.69 -22.71 0.14
CA ASP A 268 21.02 -22.05 -1.11
C ASP A 268 22.45 -21.48 -1.17
N SER A 269 23.28 -21.77 -0.15
CA SER A 269 24.63 -21.26 0.02
C SER A 269 25.55 -21.60 -1.16
N LYS A 270 26.25 -20.58 -1.69
CA LYS A 270 27.17 -20.69 -2.82
C LYS A 270 28.55 -20.19 -2.45
N THR A 271 29.54 -21.06 -2.59
CA THR A 271 30.95 -20.70 -2.45
C THR A 271 31.41 -19.86 -3.65
N LEU A 272 31.77 -18.60 -3.38
CA LEU A 272 32.35 -17.67 -4.35
C LEU A 272 33.83 -17.99 -4.61
N ARG A 273 34.41 -17.42 -5.67
CA ARG A 273 35.82 -17.65 -6.10
C ARG A 273 36.88 -17.38 -5.02
N ASN A 274 36.57 -16.56 -4.02
CA ASN A 274 37.43 -16.22 -2.88
C ASN A 274 37.19 -17.11 -1.64
N GLY A 275 36.37 -18.15 -1.75
CA GLY A 275 35.96 -19.03 -0.66
C GLY A 275 34.98 -18.39 0.33
N TRP A 276 34.38 -17.24 0.02
CA TRP A 276 33.29 -16.66 0.81
C TRP A 276 31.95 -17.28 0.37
N GLU A 277 30.96 -17.26 1.26
CA GLU A 277 29.70 -17.98 1.07
C GLU A 277 28.55 -16.96 0.95
N GLU A 278 27.87 -16.98 -0.19
CA GLU A 278 26.69 -16.13 -0.47
C GLU A 278 25.41 -16.94 -0.31
N PHE A 279 24.42 -16.39 0.41
CA PHE A 279 23.08 -16.98 0.57
C PHE A 279 21.99 -15.91 0.71
N LEU A 280 20.73 -16.29 0.53
CA LEU A 280 19.55 -15.44 0.64
C LEU A 280 18.70 -15.84 1.86
N ILE A 281 18.35 -14.86 2.70
CA ILE A 281 17.33 -15.05 3.74
C ILE A 281 16.04 -14.36 3.29
N LYS A 282 14.95 -15.12 3.18
CA LYS A 282 13.60 -14.57 3.00
C LYS A 282 13.02 -14.15 4.35
N THR A 283 12.76 -12.85 4.50
CA THR A 283 11.98 -12.29 5.62
C THR A 283 10.53 -12.07 5.19
N GLU A 284 9.67 -11.61 6.10
CA GLU A 284 8.24 -11.29 5.83
C GLU A 284 8.01 -10.41 4.59
N ARG A 285 8.94 -9.49 4.29
CA ARG A 285 8.77 -8.45 3.25
C ARG A 285 9.95 -8.27 2.31
N HIS A 286 11.12 -8.86 2.60
CA HIS A 286 12.35 -8.65 1.84
C HIS A 286 13.21 -9.91 1.76
N LEU A 287 13.85 -10.12 0.60
CA LEU A 287 15.02 -10.99 0.49
C LEU A 287 16.26 -10.23 0.98
N VAL A 288 17.07 -10.87 1.83
CA VAL A 288 18.32 -10.31 2.33
C VAL A 288 19.47 -11.18 1.83
N LYS A 289 20.30 -10.67 0.92
CA LYS A 289 21.52 -11.35 0.47
C LYS A 289 22.64 -11.08 1.45
N ILE A 290 23.35 -12.13 1.84
CA ILE A 290 24.44 -12.05 2.81
C ILE A 290 25.64 -12.81 2.26
N VAL A 291 26.81 -12.18 2.27
CA VAL A 291 28.08 -12.81 1.88
C VAL A 291 29.01 -12.88 3.10
N VAL A 292 29.35 -14.09 3.55
CA VAL A 292 30.13 -14.32 4.78
C VAL A 292 31.50 -14.91 4.49
N ARG A 293 32.50 -14.55 5.31
CA ARG A 293 33.85 -15.15 5.24
C ARG A 293 33.79 -16.66 5.56
N PRO A 294 34.67 -17.52 4.99
CA PRO A 294 34.65 -18.96 5.21
C PRO A 294 34.79 -19.37 6.69
N ARG A 295 35.58 -18.63 7.48
CA ARG A 295 35.68 -18.84 8.94
C ARG A 295 34.37 -18.59 9.68
N THR A 296 33.51 -17.71 9.17
CA THR A 296 32.18 -17.42 9.73
C THR A 296 31.18 -18.49 9.32
N TRP A 297 31.20 -18.93 8.05
CA TRP A 297 30.35 -20.05 7.59
C TRP A 297 30.64 -21.34 8.36
N LYS A 298 31.93 -21.68 8.56
CA LYS A 298 32.33 -22.85 9.36
C LYS A 298 31.84 -22.79 10.81
N LYS A 299 31.60 -21.60 11.39
CA LYS A 299 30.96 -21.46 12.72
C LYS A 299 29.47 -21.77 12.68
N LEU A 300 28.73 -21.30 11.67
CA LEU A 300 27.34 -21.70 11.45
C LEU A 300 27.21 -23.22 11.22
N GLN A 301 28.07 -23.79 10.37
CA GLN A 301 28.10 -25.23 10.11
C GLN A 301 28.45 -26.07 11.35
N LYS A 302 29.29 -25.56 12.26
CA LYS A 302 29.54 -26.23 13.56
C LYS A 302 28.32 -26.15 14.46
N ALA A 303 27.73 -24.97 14.62
CA ALA A 303 26.57 -24.77 15.49
C ALA A 303 25.37 -25.64 15.10
N ALA A 304 25.06 -25.73 13.81
CA ALA A 304 23.95 -26.54 13.30
C ALA A 304 24.17 -28.07 13.41
N LYS A 305 25.38 -28.51 13.80
CA LYS A 305 25.70 -29.92 14.12
C LYS A 305 25.85 -30.16 15.62
N GLU A 306 26.17 -29.12 16.38
CA GLU A 306 26.51 -29.19 17.81
C GLU A 306 25.31 -28.91 18.72
N TYR A 307 24.38 -28.05 18.28
CA TYR A 307 23.21 -27.65 19.07
C TYR A 307 21.91 -28.06 18.35
N PRO A 308 21.00 -28.83 18.98
CA PRO A 308 19.74 -29.22 18.37
C PRO A 308 18.76 -28.03 18.23
N LEU A 309 18.95 -26.99 19.04
CA LEU A 309 18.19 -25.73 19.00
C LEU A 309 19.18 -24.56 19.10
N TRP A 310 19.29 -23.77 18.03
CA TRP A 310 20.17 -22.60 17.98
C TRP A 310 19.49 -21.42 17.26
N VAL A 311 20.06 -20.23 17.44
CA VAL A 311 19.75 -19.04 16.63
C VAL A 311 21.03 -18.29 16.33
N ALA A 312 21.30 -18.02 15.06
CA ALA A 312 22.27 -17.00 14.66
C ALA A 312 21.58 -15.64 14.51
N ASN A 313 22.14 -14.63 15.16
CA ASN A 313 21.83 -13.22 14.97
C ASN A 313 22.90 -12.64 14.02
N ILE A 314 22.48 -12.26 12.81
CA ILE A 314 23.33 -11.69 11.77
C ILE A 314 23.06 -10.18 11.72
N ARG A 315 24.05 -9.38 12.11
CA ARG A 315 23.95 -7.91 12.12
C ARG A 315 24.84 -7.30 11.06
N GLY A 316 24.38 -6.24 10.40
CA GLY A 316 25.14 -5.52 9.38
C GLY A 316 24.41 -4.29 8.86
N LYS A 317 25.02 -3.57 7.93
CA LYS A 317 24.46 -2.34 7.34
C LYS A 317 23.57 -2.66 6.14
N MET A 318 22.54 -1.85 5.93
CA MET A 318 21.77 -1.91 4.69
C MET A 318 22.65 -1.49 3.51
N GLY A 319 22.85 -2.39 2.56
CA GLY A 319 23.59 -2.15 1.33
C GLY A 319 22.70 -1.85 0.13
N PRO A 320 23.21 -2.10 -1.10
CA PRO A 320 22.44 -1.94 -2.34
C PRO A 320 21.09 -2.65 -2.28
N ARG A 321 20.05 -1.98 -2.80
CA ARG A 321 18.76 -2.61 -3.07
C ARG A 321 18.88 -3.58 -4.23
N MET A 322 18.13 -4.66 -4.15
CA MET A 322 17.97 -5.68 -5.18
C MET A 322 16.50 -5.75 -5.59
N LYS A 323 16.19 -6.59 -6.59
CA LYS A 323 14.80 -7.01 -6.81
C LYS A 323 14.28 -7.70 -5.55
N ASP A 324 13.14 -7.22 -5.04
CA ASP A 324 12.41 -7.73 -3.88
C ASP A 324 13.26 -7.84 -2.58
N GLY A 325 14.34 -7.04 -2.46
CA GLY A 325 15.32 -7.23 -1.38
C GLY A 325 16.47 -6.21 -1.31
N PHE A 326 17.51 -6.56 -0.55
CA PHE A 326 18.75 -5.79 -0.41
C PHE A 326 19.92 -6.69 0.02
N GLU A 327 21.16 -6.18 -0.10
CA GLU A 327 22.37 -6.84 0.41
C GLU A 327 22.71 -6.34 1.83
N LEU A 328 23.06 -7.25 2.76
CA LEU A 328 23.51 -6.90 4.11
C LEU A 328 25.04 -6.80 4.15
N LEU A 329 25.55 -5.57 4.21
CA LEU A 329 26.98 -5.29 4.23
C LEU A 329 27.60 -5.50 5.62
N THR A 330 28.89 -5.84 5.64
CA THR A 330 29.68 -6.11 6.86
C THR A 330 29.01 -7.10 7.86
N PRO A 331 28.51 -8.27 7.40
CA PRO A 331 27.72 -9.17 8.24
C PRO A 331 28.55 -9.79 9.38
N THR A 332 28.10 -9.52 10.61
CA THR A 332 28.67 -9.98 11.86
C THR A 332 27.70 -10.97 12.51
N ILE A 333 28.16 -12.19 12.77
CA ILE A 333 27.31 -13.29 13.25
C ILE A 333 27.63 -13.64 14.70
N GLN A 334 26.59 -13.64 15.53
CA GLN A 334 26.61 -14.18 16.89
C GLN A 334 25.65 -15.36 16.96
N ILE A 335 26.09 -16.47 17.54
CA ILE A 335 25.31 -17.71 17.63
C ILE A 335 24.95 -17.96 19.09
N PHE A 336 23.69 -18.31 19.33
CA PHE A 336 23.14 -18.61 20.65
C PHE A 336 22.51 -20.00 20.63
N GLU A 337 22.89 -20.85 21.59
CA GLU A 337 22.14 -22.06 21.90
C GLU A 337 20.79 -21.67 22.54
N LYS A 338 19.73 -22.40 22.22
CA LYS A 338 18.44 -22.31 22.90
C LYS A 338 18.22 -23.61 23.69
N LYS A 339 18.18 -23.52 25.02
CA LYS A 339 17.60 -24.60 25.82
C LYS A 339 16.10 -24.69 25.50
N PRO A 340 15.50 -25.90 25.45
CA PRO A 340 14.05 -26.04 25.41
C PRO A 340 13.44 -25.25 26.58
N LYS A 341 12.45 -24.41 26.29
CA LYS A 341 11.64 -23.84 27.38
C LYS A 341 10.67 -24.94 27.80
N GLU A 342 10.81 -25.42 29.03
CA GLU A 342 9.87 -26.38 29.62
C GLU A 342 8.44 -25.83 29.46
N PRO A 343 7.46 -26.68 29.09
CA PRO A 343 6.08 -26.25 29.03
C PRO A 343 5.67 -25.80 30.42
N VAL A 344 5.13 -24.58 30.54
CA VAL A 344 4.54 -24.12 31.78
C VAL A 344 3.31 -24.99 32.02
N ILE A 345 3.43 -25.94 32.94
CA ILE A 345 2.31 -26.76 33.41
C ILE A 345 1.38 -25.80 34.14
N SER A 346 0.30 -25.42 33.47
CA SER A 346 -0.79 -24.66 34.07
C SER A 346 -1.66 -25.63 34.85
N ASP A 347 -1.29 -25.88 36.11
CA ASP A 347 -2.20 -26.53 37.07
C ASP A 347 -3.38 -25.59 37.37
N GLN A 348 -4.55 -26.02 36.91
CA GLN A 348 -5.91 -25.59 37.27
C GLN A 348 -6.35 -24.17 36.86
#